data_AF-A0A167SEQ6-F1
#
_entry.id   AF-A0A167SEQ6-F1
#
_cell.length_a   1.000
_cell.length_b   1.000
_cell.length_c   1.000
_cell.angle_alpha   90.00
_cell.angle_beta   90.00
_cell.angle_gamma   90.00
#
_symmetry.space_group_name_H-M   'P 1'
#
loop_
_entity.id
_entity.type
_entity.pdbx_description
1 polymer ?
#
loop_
_entity_poly.entity_id
_entity_poly.type
_entity_poly.pdbx_seq_one_letter_code
_entity_poly.pdbx_strand_id
1 'polypeptide(L)'
;MSTPTEPEQEAAEARAKARVLCTDMTLTFKQRMRQHRIKRGLRVSPEPESDTYVPPEGVTILYQFLSRRVTRHPGGVVRKSSKGSKEQEAEALRVAEAGGVPVPHVHGTGVDPADGWDWLAMDYVDGQPLSELWDGMTAADKSAVAGQLRAILQTMRAMPPPPQHIGGMRAGDPLRDLRAHFPHAGPACRDEAAFNAYLLSDFHPQTAKPIRAAFARRLRTDHRVVLTHGDLAPRNVLVKDGTVVALIDWEEAGWYPEYWEYVKFFQRNAASQQDWCDYADEIFPVSYPDEWVDYTAISRYQSP
;
A
#
# COMPACT_ATOMS: atom_id res chain seq x y z
N MET A 1 -13.79 25.07 37.04
CA MET A 1 -12.91 24.13 36.29
C MET A 1 -13.26 22.74 36.76
N SER A 2 -14.00 21.98 35.96
CA SER A 2 -14.46 20.64 36.36
C SER A 2 -13.32 19.64 36.28
N THR A 3 -13.16 18.83 37.32
CA THR A 3 -12.21 17.72 37.37
C THR A 3 -12.67 16.60 36.43
N PRO A 4 -11.76 15.98 35.64
CA PRO A 4 -12.11 14.89 34.74
C PRO A 4 -12.75 13.73 35.49
N THR A 5 -13.74 13.11 34.87
CA THR A 5 -14.45 11.93 35.38
C THR A 5 -13.58 10.68 35.28
N GLU A 6 -13.85 9.67 36.13
CA GLU A 6 -13.10 8.40 36.17
C GLU A 6 -12.96 7.71 34.79
N PRO A 7 -13.98 7.71 33.89
CA PRO A 7 -13.83 7.19 32.53
C PRO A 7 -12.91 8.04 31.63
N GLU A 8 -12.84 9.35 31.85
CA GLU A 8 -11.93 10.24 31.12
C GLU A 8 -10.47 10.04 31.57
N GLN A 9 -10.27 9.72 32.84
CA GLN A 9 -8.97 9.33 33.39
C GLN A 9 -8.53 7.97 32.83
N GLU A 10 -9.42 6.98 32.78
CA GLU A 10 -9.14 5.67 32.15
C GLU A 10 -8.84 5.79 30.65
N ALA A 11 -9.56 6.63 29.92
CA ALA A 11 -9.31 6.87 28.50
C ALA A 11 -7.98 7.61 28.26
N ALA A 12 -7.62 8.56 29.15
CA ALA A 12 -6.33 9.23 29.11
C ALA A 12 -5.18 8.28 29.45
N GLU A 13 -5.38 7.38 30.40
CA GLU A 13 -4.40 6.37 30.80
C GLU A 13 -4.24 5.28 29.73
N ALA A 14 -5.31 4.90 29.04
CA ALA A 14 -5.27 4.01 27.88
C ALA A 14 -4.57 4.67 26.68
N ARG A 15 -4.81 5.96 26.41
CA ARG A 15 -4.07 6.75 25.41
C ARG A 15 -2.60 6.90 25.77
N ALA A 16 -2.28 7.10 27.06
CA ALA A 16 -0.91 7.15 27.56
C ALA A 16 -0.21 5.77 27.45
N LYS A 17 -0.89 4.66 27.78
CA LYS A 17 -0.37 3.30 27.62
C LYS A 17 -0.18 2.93 26.14
N ALA A 18 -1.07 3.36 25.24
CA ALA A 18 -0.90 3.23 23.80
C ALA A 18 0.28 4.05 23.27
N ARG A 19 0.53 5.24 23.87
CA ARG A 19 1.69 6.09 23.56
C ARG A 19 3.00 5.53 24.11
N VAL A 20 2.98 4.88 25.28
CA VAL A 20 4.14 4.22 25.93
C VAL A 20 4.53 2.92 25.23
N LEU A 21 3.59 2.17 24.63
CA LEU A 21 3.91 1.05 23.72
C LEU A 21 4.71 1.50 22.48
N CYS A 22 4.81 2.80 22.22
CA CYS A 22 5.59 3.40 21.14
C CYS A 22 6.96 3.97 21.59
N THR A 23 7.32 3.95 22.88
CA THR A 23 8.50 4.67 23.39
C THR A 23 9.41 3.84 24.30
N ASP A 24 9.61 2.55 24.03
CA ASP A 24 10.86 1.91 24.47
C ASP A 24 11.95 2.22 23.44
N MET A 25 12.69 3.30 23.71
CA MET A 25 13.76 3.83 22.84
C MET A 25 15.02 2.94 22.86
N THR A 26 15.06 1.87 23.66
CA THR A 26 16.19 0.93 23.70
C THR A 26 16.15 -0.09 22.56
N LEU A 27 14.98 -0.28 21.94
CA LEU A 27 14.77 -1.23 20.85
C LEU A 27 14.65 -0.49 19.51
N THR A 28 15.42 -0.95 18.52
CA THR A 28 15.28 -0.50 17.14
C THR A 28 13.85 -0.74 16.64
N PHE A 29 13.38 0.06 15.68
CA PHE A 29 12.05 -0.15 15.08
C PHE A 29 11.88 -1.58 14.52
N LYS A 30 12.94 -2.16 13.94
CA LYS A 30 13.02 -3.58 13.52
C LYS A 30 12.72 -4.54 14.68
N GLN A 31 13.33 -4.32 15.86
CA GLN A 31 13.10 -5.14 17.06
C GLN A 31 11.68 -4.98 17.61
N ARG A 32 11.13 -3.76 17.60
CA ARG A 32 9.74 -3.50 18.02
C ARG A 32 8.72 -4.23 17.13
N MET A 33 8.89 -4.19 15.81
CA MET A 33 8.03 -4.91 14.86
C MET A 33 8.18 -6.43 14.97
N ARG A 34 9.41 -6.94 15.18
CA ARG A 34 9.66 -8.37 15.42
C ARG A 34 8.97 -8.84 16.70
N GLN A 35 9.10 -8.11 17.80
CA GLN A 35 8.42 -8.43 19.06
C GLN A 35 6.90 -8.34 18.94
N HIS A 36 6.38 -7.37 18.20
CA HIS A 36 4.94 -7.26 17.91
C HIS A 36 4.43 -8.50 17.17
N ARG A 37 5.19 -9.02 16.18
CA ARG A 37 4.85 -10.25 15.46
C ARG A 37 4.89 -11.49 16.36
N ILE A 38 5.91 -11.63 17.22
CA ILE A 38 6.03 -12.73 18.20
C ILE A 38 4.86 -12.72 19.18
N LYS A 39 4.53 -11.55 19.75
CA LYS A 39 3.42 -11.41 20.73
C LYS A 39 2.05 -11.78 20.16
N ARG A 40 1.88 -11.75 18.82
CA ARG A 40 0.63 -12.09 18.14
C ARG A 40 0.65 -13.48 17.49
N GLY A 41 1.65 -14.31 17.80
CA GLY A 41 1.74 -15.68 17.31
C GLY A 41 2.04 -15.80 15.81
N LEU A 42 2.49 -14.71 15.17
CA LEU A 42 2.85 -14.71 13.76
C LEU A 42 4.19 -15.41 13.57
N ARG A 43 4.35 -16.14 12.46
CA ARG A 43 5.61 -16.79 12.12
C ARG A 43 6.71 -15.72 12.00
N VAL A 44 7.72 -15.85 12.85
CA VAL A 44 8.93 -15.01 12.84
C VAL A 44 10.11 -15.92 12.54
N SER A 45 11.00 -15.49 11.65
CA SER A 45 12.25 -16.21 11.38
C SER A 45 12.98 -16.49 12.70
N PRO A 46 13.42 -17.73 12.96
CA PRO A 46 14.04 -18.12 14.23
C PRO A 46 15.35 -17.38 14.48
N GLU A 47 16.04 -16.98 13.41
CA GLU A 47 17.27 -16.20 13.50
C GLU A 47 16.99 -14.69 13.37
N PRO A 48 17.73 -13.83 14.10
CA PRO A 48 17.82 -12.43 13.71
C PRO A 48 18.41 -12.38 12.30
N GLU A 49 17.60 -12.03 11.31
CA GLU A 49 18.06 -11.88 9.93
C GLU A 49 19.22 -10.87 9.95
N SER A 50 20.40 -11.35 9.57
CA SER A 50 21.63 -10.59 9.72
C SER A 50 21.63 -9.43 8.74
N ASP A 51 21.86 -8.21 9.25
CA ASP A 51 22.14 -7.01 8.44
C ASP A 51 23.54 -7.14 7.74
N THR A 52 24.01 -8.36 7.44
CA THR A 52 25.36 -8.67 6.94
C THR A 52 25.44 -8.74 5.43
N TYR A 53 24.42 -8.29 4.69
CA TYR A 53 24.54 -8.20 3.24
C TYR A 53 25.53 -7.11 2.89
N VAL A 54 26.67 -7.52 2.34
CA VAL A 54 27.66 -6.61 1.76
C VAL A 54 27.35 -6.51 0.27
N PRO A 55 26.96 -5.32 -0.24
CA PRO A 55 26.69 -5.15 -1.66
C PRO A 55 28.00 -5.32 -2.45
N PRO A 56 27.95 -5.88 -3.68
CA PRO A 56 29.11 -5.90 -4.57
C PRO A 56 29.65 -4.48 -4.83
N GLU A 57 30.90 -4.39 -5.29
CA GLU A 57 31.50 -3.10 -5.65
C GLU A 57 30.63 -2.34 -6.68
N GLY A 58 30.46 -1.04 -6.44
CA GLY A 58 29.61 -0.18 -7.29
C GLY A 58 28.10 -0.32 -7.05
N VAL A 59 27.66 -1.18 -6.13
CA VAL A 59 26.25 -1.33 -5.76
C VAL A 59 25.94 -0.54 -4.48
N THR A 60 24.93 0.32 -4.52
CA THR A 60 24.46 1.09 -3.36
C THR A 60 23.17 0.49 -2.82
N ILE A 61 23.06 0.30 -1.50
CA ILE A 61 21.79 -0.08 -0.88
C ILE A 61 20.94 1.18 -0.74
N LEU A 62 19.79 1.22 -1.41
CA LEU A 62 18.79 2.28 -1.28
C LEU A 62 17.86 2.02 -0.09
N TYR A 63 17.50 0.76 0.13
CA TYR A 63 16.62 0.36 1.22
C TYR A 63 16.90 -1.09 1.64
N GLN A 64 16.86 -1.37 2.94
CA GLN A 64 16.93 -2.73 3.45
C GLN A 64 16.11 -2.88 4.74
N PHE A 65 15.15 -3.80 4.70
CA PHE A 65 14.31 -4.11 5.85
C PHE A 65 13.84 -5.58 5.81
N LEU A 66 14.23 -6.36 6.81
CA LEU A 66 13.92 -7.79 6.92
C LEU A 66 14.23 -8.52 5.59
N SER A 67 13.26 -9.22 5.03
CA SER A 67 13.34 -9.95 3.78
C SER A 67 13.11 -9.10 2.53
N ARG A 68 13.43 -7.80 2.56
CA ARG A 68 13.33 -6.88 1.43
C ARG A 68 14.61 -6.05 1.31
N ARG A 69 15.12 -5.94 0.09
CA ARG A 69 16.33 -5.18 -0.25
C ARG A 69 16.10 -4.46 -1.56
N VAL A 70 16.51 -3.20 -1.63
CA VAL A 70 16.53 -2.39 -2.85
C VAL A 70 17.96 -1.89 -3.03
N THR A 71 18.57 -2.25 -4.15
CA THR A 71 19.94 -1.85 -4.49
C THR A 71 19.98 -1.11 -5.82
N ARG A 72 20.81 -0.09 -5.91
CA ARG A 72 21.16 0.59 -7.15
C ARG A 72 22.47 0.00 -7.67
N HIS A 73 22.44 -0.51 -8.89
CA HIS A 73 23.58 -1.07 -9.60
C HIS A 73 24.17 -0.06 -10.58
N PRO A 74 25.43 -0.25 -11.02
CA PRO A 74 26.01 0.53 -12.11
C PRO A 74 25.12 0.52 -13.36
N GLY A 75 25.14 1.62 -14.11
CA GLY A 75 24.26 1.79 -15.28
C GLY A 75 22.85 2.27 -14.94
N GLY A 76 22.57 2.62 -13.68
CA GLY A 76 21.28 3.21 -13.30
C GLY A 76 20.16 2.18 -13.18
N VAL A 77 20.47 0.95 -12.78
CA VAL A 77 19.47 -0.11 -12.58
C VAL A 77 19.16 -0.25 -11.09
N VAL A 78 17.89 -0.23 -10.72
CA VAL A 78 17.41 -0.62 -9.39
C VAL A 78 17.03 -2.08 -9.39
N ARG A 79 17.48 -2.82 -8.39
CA ARG A 79 17.09 -4.20 -8.12
C ARG A 79 16.35 -4.29 -6.79
N LYS A 80 15.08 -4.70 -6.83
CA LYS A 80 14.25 -4.98 -5.65
C LYS A 80 14.20 -6.47 -5.43
N SER A 81 14.78 -6.95 -4.33
CA SER A 81 14.86 -8.36 -3.95
C SER A 81 14.03 -8.64 -2.70
N SER A 82 13.27 -9.74 -2.70
CA SER A 82 12.56 -10.18 -1.49
C SER A 82 12.20 -11.66 -1.50
N LYS A 83 11.84 -12.20 -0.32
CA LYS A 83 11.14 -13.49 -0.24
C LYS A 83 9.73 -13.35 -0.83
N GLY A 84 9.43 -14.05 -1.93
CA GLY A 84 8.13 -14.06 -2.60
C GLY A 84 8.14 -13.36 -3.97
N SER A 85 7.20 -13.77 -4.83
CA SER A 85 7.25 -13.46 -6.26
C SER A 85 7.18 -11.97 -6.60
N LYS A 86 8.11 -11.54 -7.48
CA LYS A 86 8.19 -10.20 -8.06
C LYS A 86 7.53 -10.04 -9.42
N GLU A 87 7.07 -11.13 -10.03
CA GLU A 87 6.50 -11.10 -11.38
C GLU A 87 5.25 -10.21 -11.47
N GLN A 88 4.46 -10.17 -10.41
CA GLN A 88 3.20 -9.42 -10.39
C GLN A 88 3.44 -7.90 -10.33
N GLU A 89 4.44 -7.46 -9.55
CA GLU A 89 4.89 -6.06 -9.55
C GLU A 89 5.49 -5.68 -10.91
N ALA A 90 6.29 -6.56 -11.50
CA ALA A 90 6.88 -6.36 -12.82
C ALA A 90 5.80 -6.20 -13.90
N GLU A 91 4.78 -7.06 -13.88
CA GLU A 91 3.67 -6.98 -14.83
C GLU A 91 2.85 -5.69 -14.62
N ALA A 92 2.62 -5.30 -13.37
CA ALA A 92 1.93 -4.05 -13.06
C ALA A 92 2.64 -2.83 -13.65
N LEU A 93 3.96 -2.77 -13.49
CA LEU A 93 4.79 -1.72 -14.08
C LEU A 93 4.72 -1.72 -15.61
N ARG A 94 4.83 -2.89 -16.27
CA ARG A 94 4.72 -3.00 -17.74
C ARG A 94 3.37 -2.52 -18.26
N VAL A 95 2.28 -2.90 -17.57
CA VAL A 95 0.92 -2.45 -17.90
C VAL A 95 0.83 -0.94 -17.75
N ALA A 96 1.23 -0.39 -16.60
CA ALA A 96 1.19 1.03 -16.33
C ALA A 96 2.03 1.85 -17.34
N GLU A 97 3.25 1.41 -17.65
CA GLU A 97 4.13 2.01 -18.65
C GLU A 97 3.49 2.03 -20.04
N ALA A 98 2.92 0.91 -20.48
CA ALA A 98 2.21 0.82 -21.76
C ALA A 98 0.96 1.75 -21.82
N GLY A 99 0.38 2.08 -20.66
CA GLY A 99 -0.69 3.06 -20.52
C GLY A 99 -0.23 4.52 -20.47
N GLY A 100 1.08 4.78 -20.48
CA GLY A 100 1.66 6.13 -20.39
C GLY A 100 1.72 6.67 -18.95
N VAL A 101 1.62 5.81 -17.94
CA VAL A 101 1.85 6.20 -16.54
C VAL A 101 3.36 6.36 -16.33
N PRO A 102 3.82 7.43 -15.66
CA PRO A 102 5.24 7.58 -15.33
C PRO A 102 5.62 6.52 -14.28
N VAL A 103 6.35 5.49 -14.69
CA VAL A 103 6.83 4.40 -13.83
C VAL A 103 8.24 3.99 -14.27
N PRO A 104 9.03 3.31 -13.41
CA PRO A 104 10.30 2.72 -13.83
C PRO A 104 10.10 1.66 -14.92
N HIS A 105 10.90 1.71 -15.99
CA HIS A 105 10.92 0.67 -17.01
C HIS A 105 11.43 -0.65 -16.43
N VAL A 106 10.78 -1.77 -16.74
CA VAL A 106 11.18 -3.10 -16.24
C VAL A 106 12.20 -3.74 -17.18
N HIS A 107 13.39 -4.04 -16.67
CA HIS A 107 14.40 -4.81 -17.40
C HIS A 107 14.20 -6.33 -17.28
N GLY A 108 13.63 -6.80 -16.17
CA GLY A 108 13.35 -8.22 -15.99
C GLY A 108 13.17 -8.65 -14.54
N THR A 109 12.87 -9.93 -14.39
CA THR A 109 12.69 -10.61 -13.11
C THR A 109 13.51 -11.89 -13.08
N GLY A 110 13.72 -12.43 -11.88
CA GLY A 110 14.33 -13.74 -11.72
C GLY A 110 14.49 -14.11 -10.25
N VAL A 111 15.24 -15.19 -10.01
CA VAL A 111 15.60 -15.65 -8.66
C VAL A 111 17.11 -15.55 -8.51
N ASP A 112 17.58 -15.01 -7.38
CA ASP A 112 19.00 -14.97 -7.07
C ASP A 112 19.44 -16.34 -6.55
N PRO A 113 20.38 -17.03 -7.20
CA PRO A 113 20.78 -18.37 -6.79
C PRO A 113 21.50 -18.41 -5.44
N ALA A 114 22.02 -17.28 -4.96
CA ALA A 114 22.77 -17.23 -3.70
C ALA A 114 21.87 -17.29 -2.46
N ASP A 115 20.75 -16.56 -2.47
CA ASP A 115 19.83 -16.48 -1.33
C ASP A 115 18.42 -17.02 -1.64
N GLY A 116 18.15 -17.38 -2.90
CA GLY A 116 16.86 -17.87 -3.37
C GLY A 116 15.77 -16.78 -3.41
N TRP A 117 16.13 -15.50 -3.34
CA TRP A 117 15.16 -14.41 -3.35
C TRP A 117 14.79 -14.03 -4.78
N ASP A 118 13.51 -13.79 -5.01
CA ASP A 118 13.04 -13.20 -6.24
C ASP A 118 13.52 -11.75 -6.32
N TRP A 119 13.85 -11.31 -7.53
CA TRP A 119 14.25 -9.95 -7.82
C TRP A 119 13.50 -9.39 -9.02
N LEU A 120 13.31 -8.08 -8.98
CA LEU A 120 12.85 -7.23 -10.08
C LEU A 120 13.95 -6.22 -10.38
N ALA A 121 14.39 -6.15 -11.63
CA ALA A 121 15.30 -5.13 -12.13
C ALA A 121 14.53 -4.11 -12.98
N MET A 122 14.72 -2.84 -12.68
CA MET A 122 14.03 -1.72 -13.34
C MET A 122 14.90 -0.47 -13.35
N ASP A 123 14.48 0.56 -14.08
CA ASP A 123 15.18 1.85 -14.11
C ASP A 123 15.32 2.46 -12.71
N TYR A 124 16.48 3.06 -12.45
CA TYR A 124 16.61 4.08 -11.42
C TYR A 124 16.02 5.38 -11.95
N VAL A 125 14.88 5.78 -11.40
CA VAL A 125 14.30 7.09 -11.70
C VAL A 125 14.92 8.14 -10.79
N ASP A 126 15.55 9.14 -11.39
CA ASP A 126 16.15 10.26 -10.65
C ASP A 126 15.06 11.20 -10.15
N GLY A 127 14.76 11.12 -8.86
CA GLY A 127 13.77 11.94 -8.16
C GLY A 127 13.83 11.70 -6.67
N GLN A 128 13.25 12.62 -5.90
CA GLN A 128 13.14 12.52 -4.44
C GLN A 128 11.75 12.02 -4.04
N PRO A 129 11.62 11.13 -3.06
CA PRO A 129 10.32 10.72 -2.54
C PRO A 129 9.54 11.92 -2.02
N LEU A 130 8.27 12.06 -2.40
CA LEU A 130 7.42 13.16 -1.98
C LEU A 130 7.30 13.22 -0.45
N SER A 131 7.37 12.08 0.24
CA SER A 131 7.41 12.03 1.72
C SER A 131 8.56 12.81 2.35
N GLU A 132 9.67 13.02 1.64
CA GLU A 132 10.81 13.81 2.14
C GLU A 132 10.65 15.32 1.84
N LEU A 133 9.80 15.66 0.87
CA LEU A 133 9.59 17.03 0.41
C LEU A 133 8.33 17.69 1.01
N TRP A 134 7.28 16.90 1.23
CA TRP A 134 5.90 17.37 1.44
C TRP A 134 5.78 18.45 2.52
N ASP A 135 6.49 18.29 3.63
CA ASP A 135 6.38 19.17 4.80
C ASP A 135 6.95 20.56 4.56
N GLY A 136 7.94 20.66 3.67
CA GLY A 136 8.56 21.91 3.27
C GLY A 136 7.89 22.60 2.09
N MET A 137 6.93 21.93 1.44
CA MET A 137 6.25 22.47 0.26
C MET A 137 5.21 23.52 0.63
N THR A 138 5.05 24.52 -0.24
CA THR A 138 3.95 25.47 -0.12
C THR A 138 2.62 24.81 -0.49
N ALA A 139 1.49 25.38 -0.07
CA ALA A 139 0.17 24.90 -0.48
C ALA A 139 -0.01 24.90 -2.01
N ALA A 140 0.60 25.87 -2.70
CA ALA A 140 0.56 25.94 -4.16
C ALA A 140 1.33 24.77 -4.81
N ASP A 141 2.51 24.43 -4.29
CA ASP A 141 3.30 23.29 -4.79
C ASP A 141 2.60 21.96 -4.50
N LYS A 142 2.00 21.82 -3.31
CA LYS A 142 1.20 20.63 -2.93
C LYS A 142 0.01 20.45 -3.87
N SER A 143 -0.73 21.53 -4.14
CA SER A 143 -1.84 21.54 -5.10
C SER A 143 -1.37 21.21 -6.53
N ALA A 144 -0.23 21.74 -6.96
CA ALA A 144 0.35 21.43 -8.28
C ALA A 144 0.72 19.94 -8.41
N VAL A 145 1.31 19.33 -7.37
CA VAL A 145 1.58 17.88 -7.35
C VAL A 145 0.28 17.07 -7.30
N ALA A 146 -0.71 17.49 -6.51
CA ALA A 146 -2.02 16.84 -6.46
C ALA A 146 -2.72 16.82 -7.84
N GLY A 147 -2.65 17.93 -8.58
CA GLY A 147 -3.16 18.01 -9.95
C GLY A 147 -2.45 17.07 -10.93
N GLN A 148 -1.13 16.90 -10.80
CA GLN A 148 -0.37 15.91 -11.59
C GLN A 148 -0.80 14.48 -11.25
N LEU A 149 -0.98 14.16 -9.97
CA LEU A 149 -1.48 12.85 -9.53
C LEU A 149 -2.90 12.58 -10.04
N ARG A 150 -3.78 13.59 -10.10
CA ARG A 150 -5.09 13.47 -10.74
C ARG A 150 -4.97 13.06 -12.20
N ALA A 151 -4.11 13.73 -12.96
CA ALA A 151 -3.90 13.40 -14.37
C ALA A 151 -3.40 11.97 -14.53
N ILE A 152 -2.46 11.53 -13.68
CA ILE A 152 -1.96 10.16 -13.66
C ILE A 152 -3.08 9.16 -13.34
N LEU A 153 -3.91 9.42 -12.32
CA LEU A 153 -5.05 8.56 -11.98
C LEU A 153 -6.08 8.49 -13.12
N GLN A 154 -6.30 9.58 -13.84
CA GLN A 154 -7.16 9.58 -15.02
C GLN A 154 -6.58 8.70 -16.14
N THR A 155 -5.28 8.76 -16.39
CA THR A 155 -4.57 7.87 -17.33
C THR A 155 -4.74 6.40 -16.93
N MET A 156 -4.48 6.07 -15.66
CA MET A 156 -4.67 4.70 -15.14
C MET A 156 -6.12 4.23 -15.34
N ARG A 157 -7.11 5.07 -15.01
CA ARG A 157 -8.54 4.74 -15.11
C ARG A 157 -9.08 4.65 -16.54
N ALA A 158 -8.33 5.15 -17.53
CA ALA A 158 -8.69 5.04 -18.94
C ALA A 158 -8.29 3.70 -19.55
N MET A 159 -7.39 2.95 -18.90
CA MET A 159 -6.93 1.67 -19.39
C MET A 159 -8.03 0.59 -19.26
N PRO A 160 -8.25 -0.24 -20.29
CA PRO A 160 -9.30 -1.25 -20.26
C PRO A 160 -8.89 -2.45 -19.37
N PRO A 161 -9.71 -2.84 -18.39
CA PRO A 161 -9.45 -4.06 -17.62
C PRO A 161 -9.70 -5.32 -18.47
N PRO A 162 -9.13 -6.48 -18.08
CA PRO A 162 -9.58 -7.76 -18.60
C PRO A 162 -11.09 -7.93 -18.37
N PRO A 163 -11.84 -8.55 -19.30
CA PRO A 163 -13.27 -8.75 -19.14
C PRO A 163 -13.60 -9.58 -17.90
N GLN A 164 -14.61 -9.16 -17.12
CA GLN A 164 -15.12 -9.90 -15.96
C GLN A 164 -14.00 -10.26 -14.96
N HIS A 165 -13.17 -9.29 -14.61
CA HIS A 165 -12.00 -9.53 -13.77
C HIS A 165 -11.77 -8.40 -12.76
N ILE A 166 -11.62 -8.78 -11.50
CA ILE A 166 -11.13 -7.96 -10.38
C ILE A 166 -10.05 -8.77 -9.68
N GLY A 167 -8.83 -8.25 -9.61
CA GLY A 167 -7.67 -8.98 -9.09
C GLY A 167 -6.35 -8.43 -9.65
N GLY A 168 -5.34 -9.29 -9.77
CA GLY A 168 -4.04 -8.93 -10.33
C GLY A 168 -4.10 -8.56 -11.82
N MET A 169 -2.95 -8.41 -12.48
CA MET A 169 -2.89 -7.79 -13.81
C MET A 169 -3.52 -8.62 -14.92
N ARG A 170 -3.38 -9.96 -14.88
CA ARG A 170 -3.93 -10.86 -15.90
C ARG A 170 -5.25 -11.46 -15.45
N ALA A 171 -6.09 -11.84 -16.41
CA ALA A 171 -7.36 -12.52 -16.11
C ALA A 171 -7.10 -13.78 -15.27
N GLY A 172 -7.77 -13.88 -14.13
CA GLY A 172 -7.60 -14.99 -13.18
C GLY A 172 -6.47 -14.78 -12.17
N ASP A 173 -5.62 -13.75 -12.30
CA ASP A 173 -4.61 -13.44 -11.29
C ASP A 173 -5.29 -13.10 -9.95
N PRO A 174 -4.78 -13.65 -8.84
CA PRO A 174 -5.40 -13.46 -7.53
C PRO A 174 -5.43 -11.99 -7.14
N LEU A 175 -6.43 -11.63 -6.34
CA LEU A 175 -6.44 -10.35 -5.66
C LEU A 175 -5.33 -10.29 -4.60
N ARG A 176 -4.84 -9.08 -4.35
CA ARG A 176 -3.87 -8.77 -3.29
C ARG A 176 -4.34 -7.52 -2.56
N ASP A 177 -4.46 -7.64 -1.25
CA ASP A 177 -4.93 -6.57 -0.39
C ASP A 177 -4.17 -6.59 0.93
N LEU A 178 -3.44 -5.52 1.24
CA LEU A 178 -2.97 -5.29 2.60
C LEU A 178 -4.08 -4.70 3.48
N ARG A 179 -4.78 -5.55 4.23
CA ARG A 179 -5.75 -5.12 5.26
C ARG A 179 -5.04 -4.92 6.58
N ALA A 180 -5.15 -3.73 7.17
CA ALA A 180 -4.48 -3.40 8.43
C ALA A 180 -2.97 -3.75 8.45
N HIS A 181 -2.30 -3.64 7.30
CA HIS A 181 -0.89 -4.01 7.05
C HIS A 181 -0.58 -5.51 6.98
N PHE A 182 -1.59 -6.37 6.88
CA PHE A 182 -1.43 -7.81 6.71
C PHE A 182 -1.80 -8.24 5.30
N PRO A 183 -0.96 -9.05 4.63
CA PRO A 183 -1.20 -9.46 3.26
C PRO A 183 -2.36 -10.46 3.22
N HIS A 184 -3.40 -10.09 2.49
CA HIS A 184 -4.52 -10.95 2.16
C HIS A 184 -4.48 -11.23 0.67
N ALA A 185 -4.63 -12.51 0.33
CA ALA A 185 -4.77 -12.97 -1.04
C ALA A 185 -6.05 -13.80 -1.15
N GLY A 186 -6.63 -13.80 -2.33
CA GLY A 186 -7.85 -14.53 -2.63
C GLY A 186 -7.95 -14.78 -4.13
N PRO A 187 -8.92 -15.60 -4.56
CA PRO A 187 -9.16 -15.81 -5.97
C PRO A 187 -9.56 -14.50 -6.65
N ALA A 188 -9.26 -14.38 -7.94
CA ALA A 188 -9.82 -13.32 -8.77
C ALA A 188 -11.36 -13.32 -8.68
N CYS A 189 -11.95 -12.14 -8.70
CA CYS A 189 -13.39 -11.96 -8.66
C CYS A 189 -13.90 -11.64 -10.07
N ARG A 190 -15.04 -12.22 -10.45
CA ARG A 190 -15.64 -11.98 -11.78
C ARG A 190 -16.30 -10.60 -11.91
N ASP A 191 -16.79 -10.07 -10.79
CA ASP A 191 -17.53 -8.83 -10.70
C ASP A 191 -17.45 -8.26 -9.27
N GLU A 192 -17.97 -7.05 -9.10
CA GLU A 192 -17.94 -6.34 -7.83
C GLU A 192 -18.78 -7.05 -6.74
N ALA A 193 -19.84 -7.78 -7.12
CA ALA A 193 -20.59 -8.59 -6.17
C ALA A 193 -19.73 -9.72 -5.56
N ALA A 194 -18.91 -10.40 -6.38
CA ALA A 194 -17.95 -11.38 -5.90
C ALA A 194 -16.85 -10.72 -5.05
N PHE A 195 -16.38 -9.53 -5.43
CA PHE A 195 -15.42 -8.77 -4.64
C PHE A 195 -15.96 -8.37 -3.26
N ASN A 196 -17.20 -7.90 -3.19
CA ASN A 196 -17.89 -7.61 -1.93
C ASN A 196 -18.02 -8.86 -1.06
N ALA A 197 -18.37 -10.00 -1.66
CA ALA A 197 -18.42 -11.27 -0.93
C ALA A 197 -17.04 -11.65 -0.35
N TYR A 198 -15.95 -11.39 -1.10
CA TYR A 198 -14.58 -11.58 -0.62
C TYR A 198 -14.20 -10.62 0.53
N LEU A 199 -14.65 -9.35 0.50
CA LEU A 199 -14.45 -8.43 1.63
C LEU A 199 -15.15 -8.97 2.90
N LEU A 200 -16.35 -9.52 2.76
CA LEU A 200 -17.13 -10.04 3.89
C LEU A 200 -16.76 -11.47 4.32
N SER A 201 -16.04 -12.23 3.49
CA SER A 201 -15.70 -13.63 3.78
C SER A 201 -14.75 -13.75 4.98
N ASP A 202 -13.98 -12.70 5.24
CA ASP A 202 -12.93 -12.65 6.27
C ASP A 202 -13.43 -12.09 7.63
N PHE A 203 -14.73 -11.84 7.74
CA PHE A 203 -15.34 -11.49 9.02
C PHE A 203 -15.14 -12.63 10.02
N HIS A 204 -14.95 -12.28 11.30
CA HIS A 204 -14.85 -13.24 12.39
C HIS A 204 -16.02 -14.26 12.36
N PRO A 205 -15.78 -15.56 12.61
CA PRO A 205 -16.83 -16.58 12.60
C PRO A 205 -18.01 -16.25 13.53
N GLN A 206 -17.76 -15.52 14.61
CA GLN A 206 -18.74 -15.10 15.61
C GLN A 206 -19.57 -13.87 15.20
N THR A 207 -19.23 -13.18 14.11
CA THR A 207 -19.99 -12.01 13.66
C THR A 207 -21.42 -12.40 13.32
N ALA A 208 -22.38 -11.78 14.01
CA ALA A 208 -23.80 -12.11 13.90
C ALA A 208 -24.32 -11.97 12.46
N LYS A 209 -25.16 -12.93 12.03
CA LYS A 209 -25.74 -12.95 10.67
C LYS A 209 -26.43 -11.64 10.26
N PRO A 210 -27.19 -10.95 11.14
CA PRO A 210 -27.79 -9.66 10.77
C PRO A 210 -26.77 -8.57 10.42
N ILE A 211 -25.60 -8.57 11.07
CA ILE A 211 -24.52 -7.60 10.78
C ILE A 211 -23.91 -7.89 9.40
N ARG A 212 -23.57 -9.16 9.13
CA ARG A 212 -23.09 -9.58 7.80
C ARG A 212 -24.07 -9.20 6.70
N ALA A 213 -25.36 -9.46 6.91
CA ALA A 213 -26.41 -9.12 5.95
C ALA A 213 -26.59 -7.59 5.79
N ALA A 214 -26.36 -6.80 6.84
CA ALA A 214 -26.42 -5.34 6.76
C ALA A 214 -25.31 -4.78 5.87
N PHE A 215 -24.06 -5.24 6.05
CA PHE A 215 -22.96 -4.84 5.15
C PHE A 215 -23.21 -5.27 3.71
N ALA A 216 -23.64 -6.51 3.48
CA ALA A 216 -23.93 -7.01 2.14
C ALA A 216 -24.99 -6.18 1.39
N ARG A 217 -25.94 -5.55 2.08
CA ARG A 217 -26.94 -4.65 1.48
C ARG A 217 -26.43 -3.23 1.23
N ARG A 218 -25.38 -2.80 1.92
CA ARG A 218 -24.80 -1.45 1.80
C ARG A 218 -23.79 -1.38 0.65
N LEU A 219 -23.02 -2.45 0.46
CA LEU A 219 -21.98 -2.48 -0.56
C LEU A 219 -22.59 -2.44 -1.97
N ARG A 220 -22.18 -1.44 -2.74
CA ARG A 220 -22.60 -1.22 -4.12
C ARG A 220 -21.94 -2.20 -5.08
N THR A 221 -22.50 -2.32 -6.28
CA THR A 221 -22.01 -3.23 -7.33
C THR A 221 -22.01 -2.58 -8.72
N ASP A 222 -22.03 -1.25 -8.78
CA ASP A 222 -22.19 -0.45 -9.98
C ASP A 222 -20.96 0.41 -10.30
N HIS A 223 -19.82 0.13 -9.64
CA HIS A 223 -18.58 0.83 -9.92
C HIS A 223 -17.89 0.25 -11.15
N ARG A 224 -17.16 1.13 -11.86
CA ARG A 224 -16.25 0.68 -12.92
C ARG A 224 -15.06 -0.06 -12.32
N VAL A 225 -14.54 -1.03 -13.05
CA VAL A 225 -13.23 -1.64 -12.75
C VAL A 225 -12.14 -0.89 -13.51
N VAL A 226 -11.06 -0.52 -12.81
CA VAL A 226 -9.98 0.31 -13.31
C VAL A 226 -8.61 -0.13 -12.77
N LEU A 227 -7.54 0.27 -13.45
CA LEU A 227 -6.19 0.07 -12.92
C LEU A 227 -6.01 0.89 -11.64
N THR A 228 -5.53 0.23 -10.60
CA THR A 228 -5.38 0.77 -9.25
C THR A 228 -3.98 0.42 -8.75
N HIS A 229 -3.29 1.39 -8.15
CA HIS A 229 -1.98 1.24 -7.51
C HIS A 229 -2.09 0.54 -6.16
N GLY A 230 -3.09 0.90 -5.34
CA GLY A 230 -3.40 0.24 -4.06
C GLY A 230 -2.50 0.63 -2.87
N ASP A 231 -1.50 1.48 -3.11
CA ASP A 231 -0.64 2.10 -2.11
C ASP A 231 -0.15 3.50 -2.52
N LEU A 232 -1.06 4.36 -3.00
CA LEU A 232 -0.73 5.74 -3.36
C LEU A 232 -0.45 6.58 -2.10
N ALA A 233 0.81 6.57 -1.66
CA ALA A 233 1.31 7.32 -0.52
C ALA A 233 2.52 8.18 -0.93
N PRO A 234 2.85 9.28 -0.21
CA PRO A 234 3.95 10.17 -0.59
C PRO A 234 5.30 9.48 -0.76
N ARG A 235 5.57 8.39 -0.02
CA ARG A 235 6.80 7.60 -0.15
C ARG A 235 6.95 6.90 -1.52
N ASN A 236 5.85 6.74 -2.24
CA ASN A 236 5.75 6.02 -3.51
C ASN A 236 5.62 6.98 -4.71
N VAL A 237 5.71 8.29 -4.48
CA VAL A 237 5.68 9.33 -5.52
C VAL A 237 7.07 9.95 -5.61
N LEU A 238 7.75 9.84 -6.74
CA LEU A 238 9.03 10.50 -6.98
C LEU A 238 8.80 11.83 -7.67
N VAL A 239 9.41 12.90 -7.13
CA VAL A 239 9.33 14.25 -7.65
C VAL A 239 10.72 14.78 -7.98
N LYS A 240 10.82 15.49 -9.11
CA LYS A 240 12.02 16.24 -9.50
C LYS A 240 11.59 17.60 -10.05
N ASP A 241 12.17 18.66 -9.50
CA ASP A 241 11.88 20.05 -9.92
C ASP A 241 10.37 20.37 -9.95
N GLY A 242 9.62 19.90 -8.93
CA GLY A 242 8.18 20.11 -8.80
C GLY A 242 7.30 19.22 -9.70
N THR A 243 7.90 18.33 -10.50
CA THR A 243 7.20 17.41 -11.40
C THR A 243 7.22 15.98 -10.88
N VAL A 244 6.08 15.29 -10.92
CA VAL A 244 5.99 13.86 -10.63
C VAL A 244 6.65 13.09 -11.77
N VAL A 245 7.78 12.44 -11.48
CA VAL A 245 8.58 11.72 -12.48
C VAL A 245 8.36 10.22 -12.47
N ALA A 246 7.85 9.66 -11.36
CA ALA A 246 7.46 8.24 -11.29
C ALA A 246 6.54 7.93 -10.11
N LEU A 247 5.63 6.98 -10.32
CA LEU A 247 5.02 6.19 -9.26
C LEU A 247 5.78 4.86 -9.11
N ILE A 248 6.13 4.51 -7.87
CA ILE A 248 6.90 3.30 -7.53
C ILE A 248 6.14 2.42 -6.54
N ASP A 249 6.61 1.18 -6.35
CA ASP A 249 6.04 0.20 -5.40
C ASP A 249 4.63 -0.30 -5.80
N TRP A 250 4.55 -0.94 -6.97
CA TRP A 250 3.32 -1.48 -7.56
C TRP A 250 2.97 -2.90 -7.05
N GLU A 251 3.46 -3.31 -5.88
CA GLU A 251 3.27 -4.67 -5.33
C GLU A 251 1.80 -5.05 -5.08
N GLU A 252 0.97 -4.02 -4.84
CA GLU A 252 -0.45 -4.12 -4.49
C GLU A 252 -1.37 -3.75 -5.66
N ALA A 253 -0.79 -3.48 -6.83
CA ALA A 253 -1.54 -3.00 -7.97
C ALA A 253 -2.40 -4.11 -8.58
N GLY A 254 -3.51 -3.69 -9.20
CA GLY A 254 -4.43 -4.59 -9.88
C GLY A 254 -5.61 -3.86 -10.51
N TRP A 255 -6.55 -4.65 -11.01
CA TRP A 255 -7.83 -4.16 -11.52
C TRP A 255 -8.86 -4.25 -10.39
N TYR A 256 -9.34 -3.09 -9.93
CA TYR A 256 -10.26 -3.00 -8.79
C TYR A 256 -11.38 -2.00 -9.08
N PRO A 257 -12.50 -2.05 -8.32
CA PRO A 257 -13.51 -1.00 -8.36
C PRO A 257 -12.88 0.39 -8.18
N GLU A 258 -13.36 1.39 -8.90
CA GLU A 258 -12.73 2.72 -8.96
C GLU A 258 -12.66 3.48 -7.62
N TYR A 259 -13.47 3.08 -6.63
CA TYR A 259 -13.40 3.58 -5.27
C TYR A 259 -12.19 3.04 -4.48
N TRP A 260 -11.60 1.92 -4.92
CA TRP A 260 -10.62 1.16 -4.15
C TRP A 260 -9.36 1.98 -3.87
N GLU A 261 -8.81 2.69 -4.88
CA GLU A 261 -7.65 3.57 -4.67
C GLU A 261 -7.94 4.65 -3.61
N TYR A 262 -9.14 5.23 -3.60
CA TYR A 262 -9.54 6.25 -2.62
C TYR A 262 -9.56 5.64 -1.21
N VAL A 263 -10.17 4.47 -1.04
CA VAL A 263 -10.20 3.76 0.24
C VAL A 263 -8.81 3.40 0.73
N LYS A 264 -7.95 2.86 -0.15
CA LYS A 264 -6.57 2.50 0.19
C LYS A 264 -5.74 3.74 0.53
N PHE A 265 -5.93 4.85 -0.18
CA PHE A 265 -5.27 6.13 0.10
C PHE A 265 -5.49 6.57 1.56
N PHE A 266 -6.74 6.56 2.05
CA PHE A 266 -7.00 6.89 3.47
C PHE A 266 -6.48 5.81 4.41
N GLN A 267 -6.69 4.52 4.11
CA GLN A 267 -6.20 3.43 4.97
C GLN A 267 -4.69 3.50 5.21
N ARG A 268 -3.90 3.79 4.17
CA ARG A 268 -2.43 3.80 4.23
C ARG A 268 -1.87 5.02 4.93
N ASN A 269 -2.60 6.13 4.88
CA ASN A 269 -2.13 7.44 5.33
C ASN A 269 -2.90 7.94 6.57
N ALA A 270 -3.82 7.15 7.13
CA ALA A 270 -4.60 7.52 8.33
C ALA A 270 -3.75 7.87 9.56
N ALA A 271 -2.50 7.40 9.61
CA ALA A 271 -1.56 7.67 10.70
C ALA A 271 -0.40 8.61 10.30
N SER A 272 -0.31 9.04 9.04
CA SER A 272 0.80 9.91 8.58
C SER A 272 0.58 11.37 8.97
N GLN A 273 1.68 12.07 9.25
CA GLN A 273 1.69 13.49 9.53
C GLN A 273 1.39 14.33 8.25
N GLN A 274 0.95 15.57 8.48
CA GLN A 274 1.13 16.78 7.66
C GLN A 274 0.03 17.43 6.81
N ASP A 275 -1.12 16.82 6.49
CA ASP A 275 -2.20 17.37 5.59
C ASP A 275 -2.34 16.62 4.25
N TRP A 276 -1.54 15.58 3.97
CA TRP A 276 -1.59 14.83 2.70
C TRP A 276 -3.02 14.41 2.30
N CYS A 277 -3.79 13.88 3.26
CA CYS A 277 -5.16 13.46 3.03
C CYS A 277 -6.13 14.61 2.74
N ASP A 278 -5.77 15.85 3.11
CA ASP A 278 -6.60 17.04 2.86
C ASP A 278 -6.61 17.41 1.36
N TYR A 279 -5.63 16.94 0.59
CA TYR A 279 -5.56 17.11 -0.87
C TYR A 279 -6.30 16.00 -1.64
N ALA A 280 -7.02 15.10 -0.97
CA ALA A 280 -7.74 14.01 -1.64
C ALA A 280 -8.72 14.51 -2.70
N ASP A 281 -9.46 15.60 -2.42
CA ASP A 281 -10.40 16.17 -3.39
C ASP A 281 -9.71 16.81 -4.60
N GLU A 282 -8.41 17.10 -4.52
CA GLU A 282 -7.59 17.57 -5.64
C GLU A 282 -6.95 16.40 -6.39
N ILE A 283 -6.53 15.34 -5.70
CA ILE A 283 -5.94 14.14 -6.31
C ILE A 283 -7.00 13.30 -7.04
N PHE A 284 -8.16 13.06 -6.43
CA PHE A 284 -9.16 12.15 -6.96
C PHE A 284 -10.21 12.86 -7.81
N PRO A 285 -10.50 12.36 -9.04
CA PRO A 285 -11.53 12.96 -9.88
C PRO A 285 -12.95 12.76 -9.33
N VAL A 286 -13.14 11.74 -8.49
CA VAL A 286 -14.40 11.40 -7.80
C VAL A 286 -14.04 10.93 -6.39
N SER A 287 -14.74 11.45 -5.39
CA SER A 287 -14.55 11.08 -3.98
C SER A 287 -15.52 9.97 -3.57
N TYR A 288 -15.07 9.06 -2.71
CA TYR A 288 -15.82 7.88 -2.26
C TYR A 288 -15.88 7.79 -0.72
N PRO A 289 -16.44 8.81 -0.04
CA PRO A 289 -16.45 8.87 1.42
C PRO A 289 -17.31 7.77 2.06
N ASP A 290 -18.43 7.39 1.42
CA ASP A 290 -19.31 6.33 1.93
C ASP A 290 -18.63 4.96 1.87
N GLU A 291 -17.95 4.65 0.77
CA GLU A 291 -17.16 3.42 0.60
C GLU A 291 -15.99 3.37 1.59
N TRP A 292 -15.37 4.51 1.88
CA TRP A 292 -14.34 4.61 2.93
C TRP A 292 -14.89 4.33 4.33
N VAL A 293 -16.05 4.89 4.68
CA VAL A 293 -16.72 4.63 5.95
C VAL A 293 -17.12 3.16 6.06
N ASP A 294 -17.71 2.60 5.00
CA ASP A 294 -18.10 1.19 4.96
C ASP A 294 -16.90 0.26 5.08
N TYR A 295 -15.79 0.54 4.38
CA TYR A 295 -14.54 -0.22 4.49
C TYR A 295 -13.95 -0.15 5.90
N THR A 296 -13.91 1.03 6.50
CA THR A 296 -13.42 1.23 7.89
C THR A 296 -14.29 0.48 8.89
N ALA A 297 -15.59 0.42 8.67
CA ALA A 297 -16.50 -0.36 9.50
C ALA A 297 -16.29 -1.87 9.30
N ILE A 298 -16.12 -2.33 8.06
CA ILE A 298 -15.80 -3.72 7.71
C ILE A 298 -14.52 -4.18 8.41
N SER A 299 -13.46 -3.37 8.41
CA SER A 299 -12.17 -3.75 8.98
C SER A 299 -12.22 -3.99 10.50
N ARG A 300 -13.27 -3.55 11.21
CA ARG A 300 -13.48 -3.85 12.63
C ARG A 300 -14.03 -5.25 12.89
N TYR A 301 -14.58 -5.90 11.87
CA TYR A 301 -15.14 -7.24 11.95
C TYR A 301 -14.25 -8.30 11.29
N GLN A 302 -13.21 -7.88 10.58
CA GLN A 302 -12.24 -8.77 9.94
C GLN A 302 -11.13 -9.17 10.91
N SER A 303 -10.50 -10.31 10.64
CA SER A 303 -9.29 -10.69 11.34
C SER A 303 -8.15 -9.70 11.03
N PRO A 304 -7.27 -9.38 11.99
CA PRO A 304 -6.06 -8.60 11.72
C PRO A 304 -5.18 -9.30 10.68
#